data_AF-A0A1H4XA05-F1
#
_entry.id   AF-A0A1H4XA05-F1
#
_cell.length_a   1.000
_cell.length_b   1.000
_cell.length_c   1.000
_cell.angle_alpha   90.00
_cell.angle_beta   90.00
_cell.angle_gamma   90.00
#
_symmetry.space_group_name_H-M   'P 1'
#
loop_
_entity.id
_entity.type
_entity.pdbx_description
1 polymer ?
#
loop_
_entity_poly.entity_id
_entity_poly.type
_entity_poly.pdbx_seq_one_letter_code
_entity_poly.pdbx_strand_id
1 'polypeptide(L)'
;MHVAAVPENILETIKEFGPPDIAIAEEDQTWVPFDERASWKPLRFDLSTGMWVVITRVKGAGVISRHQHTGPVSAYTLQGSWYYPEHDWVARPGTFVFEPPGDVHTLTTDDPEGMTTLFIMNGVMRFLDDKDQLIDQHDCYYYLDQYVRYCRSQGFEPDSRLFH
;
A
#
# COMPACT_ATOMS: atom_id res chain seq x y z
N MET A 1 -14.09 36.21 10.77
CA MET A 1 -14.43 35.07 9.90
C MET A 1 -15.52 34.28 10.64
N HIS A 2 -16.76 34.28 10.16
CA HIS A 2 -17.82 33.46 10.75
C HIS A 2 -17.69 32.05 10.19
N VAL A 3 -17.35 31.09 11.05
CA VAL A 3 -17.43 29.67 10.70
C VAL A 3 -18.86 29.25 11.00
N ALA A 4 -19.65 28.94 9.98
CA ALA A 4 -20.96 28.35 10.17
C ALA A 4 -20.79 26.97 10.82
N ALA A 5 -21.59 26.68 11.86
CA ALA A 5 -21.60 25.36 12.47
C ALA A 5 -22.20 24.34 11.48
N VAL A 6 -21.71 23.10 11.52
CA VAL A 6 -22.30 22.00 10.77
C VAL A 6 -23.72 21.73 11.33
N PRO A 7 -24.77 21.65 10.49
CA PRO A 7 -26.12 21.35 10.93
C PRO A 7 -26.23 20.05 11.75
N GLU A 8 -27.01 20.06 12.82
CA GLU A 8 -27.15 18.93 13.75
C GLU A 8 -27.66 17.65 13.08
N ASN A 9 -28.62 17.78 12.16
CA ASN A 9 -29.15 16.65 11.38
C ASN A 9 -28.08 15.96 10.51
N ILE A 10 -27.08 16.70 10.04
CA ILE A 10 -25.94 16.12 9.31
C ILE A 10 -25.05 15.34 10.28
N LEU A 11 -24.80 15.87 11.48
CA LEU A 11 -24.01 15.19 12.51
C LEU A 11 -24.69 13.89 12.98
N GLU A 12 -26.01 13.88 13.12
CA GLU A 12 -26.78 12.68 13.44
C GLU A 12 -26.67 11.64 12.33
N THR A 13 -26.84 12.05 11.07
CA THR A 13 -26.72 11.16 9.90
C THR A 13 -25.32 10.53 9.81
N ILE A 14 -24.26 11.32 10.04
CA ILE A 14 -22.87 10.83 10.06
C ILE A 14 -22.67 9.82 11.20
N LYS A 15 -23.23 10.08 12.39
CA LYS A 15 -23.12 9.15 13.52
C LYS A 15 -23.86 7.84 13.28
N GLU A 16 -24.98 7.87 12.56
CA GLU A 16 -25.80 6.69 12.30
C GLU A 16 -25.26 5.82 11.16
N PHE A 17 -24.81 6.44 10.06
CA PHE A 17 -24.46 5.73 8.83
C PHE A 17 -22.99 5.87 8.38
N GLY A 18 -22.22 6.73 9.04
CA GLY A 18 -20.80 6.90 8.73
C GLY A 18 -20.00 5.64 9.07
N PRO A 19 -18.91 5.36 8.33
CA PRO A 19 -17.97 4.33 8.75
C PRO A 19 -17.39 4.70 10.13
N PRO A 20 -16.99 3.70 10.94
CA PRO A 20 -16.37 3.96 12.22
C PRO A 20 -15.06 4.75 12.03
N ASP A 21 -14.77 5.64 12.97
CA ASP A 21 -13.42 6.18 13.12
C ASP A 21 -12.54 5.10 13.75
N ILE A 22 -11.39 4.83 13.13
CA ILE A 22 -10.52 3.71 13.49
C ILE A 22 -9.07 4.18 13.61
N ALA A 23 -8.37 3.62 14.59
CA ALA A 23 -6.92 3.73 14.72
C ALA A 23 -6.32 2.33 14.67
N ILE A 24 -5.35 2.14 13.77
CA ILE A 24 -4.59 0.89 13.63
C ILE A 24 -3.16 1.17 14.05
N ALA A 25 -2.71 0.48 15.10
CA ALA A 25 -1.31 0.51 15.50
C ALA A 25 -0.50 -0.44 14.62
N GLU A 26 0.76 -0.14 14.35
CA GLU A 26 1.59 -0.99 13.49
C GLU A 26 1.82 -2.38 14.10
N GLU A 27 1.90 -2.44 15.42
CA GLU A 27 2.04 -3.66 16.22
C GLU A 27 0.80 -4.55 16.24
N ASP A 28 -0.38 -4.01 15.92
CA ASP A 28 -1.62 -4.78 15.80
C ASP A 28 -1.59 -5.69 14.55
N GLN A 29 -0.71 -5.39 13.58
CA GLN A 29 -0.69 -6.05 12.29
C GLN A 29 0.51 -6.97 12.12
N THR A 30 0.27 -8.10 11.44
CA THR A 30 1.32 -9.06 11.11
C THR A 30 1.98 -8.73 9.78
N TRP A 31 3.29 -8.99 9.69
CA TRP A 31 3.99 -9.00 8.40
C TRP A 31 3.50 -10.18 7.56
N VAL A 32 2.95 -9.89 6.39
CA VAL A 32 2.63 -10.87 5.35
C VAL A 32 3.86 -11.00 4.44
N PRO A 33 4.46 -12.20 4.30
CA PRO A 33 5.57 -12.39 3.38
C PRO A 33 5.07 -12.29 1.93
N PHE A 34 5.81 -11.57 1.10
CA PHE A 34 5.65 -11.62 -0.35
C PHE A 34 6.62 -12.66 -0.93
N ASP A 35 7.88 -12.59 -0.51
CA ASP A 35 8.92 -13.60 -0.77
C ASP A 35 9.89 -13.68 0.44
N GLU A 36 11.07 -14.29 0.26
CA GLU A 36 12.08 -14.45 1.32
C GLU A 36 12.64 -13.10 1.86
N ARG A 37 12.60 -12.04 1.06
CA ARG A 37 13.19 -10.72 1.36
C ARG A 37 12.13 -9.63 1.55
N ALA A 38 11.01 -9.75 0.86
CA ALA A 38 9.93 -8.78 0.85
C ALA A 38 8.78 -9.22 1.76
N SER A 39 8.30 -8.28 2.57
CA SER A 39 7.15 -8.46 3.45
C SER A 39 6.37 -7.16 3.53
N TRP A 40 5.08 -7.23 3.82
CA TRP A 40 4.24 -6.05 3.92
C TRP A 40 3.24 -6.17 5.08
N LYS A 41 2.74 -5.03 5.56
CA LYS A 41 1.69 -4.94 6.58
C LYS A 41 0.51 -4.14 6.03
N PRO A 42 -0.73 -4.64 6.11
CA PRO A 42 -1.90 -3.84 5.76
C PRO A 42 -2.21 -2.79 6.83
N LEU A 43 -2.65 -1.61 6.40
CA LEU A 43 -3.19 -0.56 7.27
C LEU A 43 -4.62 -0.17 6.92
N ARG A 44 -5.03 -0.35 5.65
CA ARG A 44 -6.40 -0.11 5.19
C ARG A 44 -6.65 -0.80 3.85
N PHE A 45 -7.85 -1.33 3.68
CA PHE A 45 -8.44 -1.72 2.41
C PHE A 45 -9.73 -0.94 2.25
N ASP A 46 -9.80 -0.08 1.23
CA ASP A 46 -11.02 0.56 0.78
C ASP A 46 -11.58 -0.23 -0.41
N LEU A 47 -12.50 -1.14 -0.10
CA LEU A 47 -13.00 -2.12 -1.05
C LEU A 47 -13.96 -1.51 -2.08
N SER A 48 -14.50 -0.34 -1.78
CA SER A 48 -15.41 0.41 -2.65
C SER A 48 -14.66 1.16 -3.75
N THR A 49 -13.49 1.72 -3.43
CA THR A 49 -12.67 2.50 -4.35
C THR A 49 -11.50 1.72 -4.95
N GLY A 50 -11.19 0.54 -4.40
CA GLY A 50 -10.01 -0.23 -4.79
C GLY A 50 -8.71 0.43 -4.33
N MET A 51 -8.74 1.18 -3.22
CA MET A 51 -7.56 1.75 -2.57
C MET A 51 -7.07 0.81 -1.46
N TRP A 52 -5.76 0.71 -1.27
CA TRP A 52 -5.22 0.07 -0.07
C TRP A 52 -3.96 0.78 0.40
N VAL A 53 -3.70 0.67 1.69
CA VAL A 53 -2.55 1.28 2.36
C VAL A 53 -1.75 0.18 3.03
N VAL A 54 -0.46 0.14 2.74
CA VAL A 54 0.46 -0.88 3.28
C VAL A 54 1.79 -0.25 3.67
N ILE A 55 2.46 -0.87 4.63
CA ILE A 55 3.91 -0.67 4.82
C ILE A 55 4.60 -1.84 4.15
N THR A 56 5.48 -1.56 3.19
CA THR A 56 6.30 -2.58 2.53
C THR A 56 7.72 -2.51 3.07
N ARG A 57 8.33 -3.66 3.29
CA ARG A 57 9.72 -3.82 3.68
C ARG A 57 10.42 -4.81 2.77
N VAL A 58 11.53 -4.39 2.18
CA VAL A 58 12.46 -5.25 1.45
C VAL A 58 13.78 -5.28 2.22
N LYS A 59 14.29 -6.48 2.52
CA LYS A 59 15.54 -6.66 3.28
C LYS A 59 16.75 -6.71 2.36
N GLY A 60 17.72 -5.83 2.59
CA GLY A 60 18.90 -5.68 1.75
C GLY A 60 18.54 -5.37 0.30
N ALA A 61 19.46 -5.68 -0.61
CA ALA A 61 19.22 -5.47 -2.04
C ALA A 61 18.06 -6.32 -2.56
N GLY A 62 17.20 -5.70 -3.38
CA GLY A 62 15.99 -6.32 -3.90
C GLY A 62 15.33 -5.50 -5.01
N VAL A 63 14.48 -6.19 -5.77
CA VAL A 63 13.74 -5.63 -6.91
C VAL A 63 12.30 -6.10 -6.85
N ILE A 64 11.35 -5.19 -7.04
CA ILE A 64 9.97 -5.52 -7.40
C ILE A 64 9.87 -5.37 -8.91
N SER A 65 9.56 -6.47 -9.59
CA SER A 65 9.54 -6.58 -11.04
C SER A 65 8.73 -5.48 -11.70
N ARG A 66 9.12 -5.12 -12.93
CA ARG A 66 8.50 -4.08 -13.75
C ARG A 66 6.97 -4.19 -13.76
N HIS A 67 6.29 -3.09 -13.42
CA HIS A 67 4.84 -3.04 -13.38
C HIS A 67 4.30 -1.65 -13.72
N GLN A 68 3.03 -1.62 -14.13
CA GLN A 68 2.26 -0.42 -14.38
C GLN A 68 1.17 -0.26 -13.31
N HIS A 69 0.99 0.96 -12.79
CA HIS A 69 -0.17 1.28 -11.96
C HIS A 69 -1.31 1.85 -12.79
N THR A 70 -2.54 1.33 -12.63
CA THR A 70 -3.73 1.91 -13.30
C THR A 70 -4.36 3.07 -12.53
N GLY A 71 -4.04 3.22 -11.25
CA GLY A 71 -4.39 4.36 -10.40
C GLY A 71 -3.14 5.05 -9.83
N PRO A 72 -3.31 6.18 -9.12
CA PRO A 72 -2.18 6.86 -8.51
C PRO A 72 -1.58 6.04 -7.36
N VAL A 73 -0.28 6.25 -7.11
CA VAL A 73 0.40 5.79 -5.90
C VAL A 73 1.03 6.98 -5.19
N SER A 74 0.94 6.98 -3.87
CA SER A 74 1.70 7.87 -3.01
C SER A 74 2.55 7.04 -2.07
N ALA A 75 3.83 7.39 -1.94
CA ALA A 75 4.75 6.68 -1.07
C ALA A 75 5.45 7.65 -0.11
N TYR A 76 5.75 7.16 1.10
CA TYR A 76 6.57 7.89 2.07
C TYR A 76 7.60 6.95 2.68
N THR A 77 8.87 7.28 2.46
CA THR A 77 9.98 6.40 2.85
C THR A 77 10.29 6.58 4.33
N LEU A 78 10.32 5.47 5.07
CA LEU A 78 10.54 5.43 6.52
C LEU A 78 11.97 5.05 6.86
N GLN A 79 12.56 4.08 6.15
CA GLN A 79 13.91 3.57 6.39
C GLN A 79 14.59 3.16 5.09
N GLY A 80 15.92 3.18 5.10
CA GLY A 80 16.74 2.74 3.98
C GLY A 80 16.59 3.61 2.74
N SER A 81 16.80 3.03 1.56
CA SER A 81 16.66 3.76 0.30
C SER A 81 16.21 2.90 -0.85
N TRP A 82 15.50 3.51 -1.81
CA TRP A 82 15.01 2.84 -3.00
C TRP A 82 14.83 3.85 -4.14
N TYR A 83 14.75 3.34 -5.36
CA TYR A 83 14.61 4.15 -6.57
C TYR A 83 13.92 3.35 -7.66
N TYR A 84 13.62 4.03 -8.75
CA TYR A 84 13.21 3.42 -10.01
C TYR A 84 14.33 3.67 -11.03
N PRO A 85 14.89 2.65 -11.69
CA PRO A 85 15.88 2.84 -12.75
C PRO A 85 15.39 3.75 -13.89
N GLU A 86 14.06 3.87 -14.05
CA GLU A 86 13.40 4.72 -15.02
C GLU A 86 13.42 6.22 -14.66
N HIS A 87 13.78 6.58 -13.44
CA HIS A 87 13.72 7.94 -12.91
C HIS A 87 15.08 8.39 -12.34
N ASP A 88 15.28 9.71 -12.16
CA ASP A 88 16.58 10.32 -11.79
C ASP A 88 16.77 10.59 -10.29
N TRP A 89 15.82 10.15 -9.47
CA TRP A 89 15.80 10.39 -8.03
C TRP A 89 15.97 9.09 -7.22
N VAL A 90 16.36 9.26 -5.96
CA VAL A 90 16.46 8.17 -4.97
C VAL A 90 15.71 8.59 -3.72
N ALA A 91 14.72 7.79 -3.33
CA ALA A 91 13.94 8.02 -2.12
C ALA A 91 14.70 7.55 -0.88
N ARG A 92 14.73 8.40 0.15
CA ARG A 92 15.39 8.20 1.44
C ARG A 92 14.41 8.55 2.56
N PRO A 93 14.71 8.28 3.85
CA PRO A 93 13.76 8.56 4.92
C PRO A 93 13.29 10.03 4.88
N GLY A 94 11.98 10.23 4.87
CA GLY A 94 11.36 11.54 4.71
C GLY A 94 11.00 11.95 3.28
N THR A 95 11.36 11.16 2.27
CA THR A 95 10.96 11.41 0.87
C THR A 95 9.52 10.97 0.63
N PHE A 96 8.71 11.90 0.13
CA PHE A 96 7.42 11.63 -0.51
C PHE A 96 7.62 11.39 -2.01
N VAL A 97 7.01 10.34 -2.54
CA VAL A 97 6.99 10.02 -3.97
C VAL A 97 5.53 9.95 -4.42
N PHE A 98 5.26 10.50 -5.60
CA PHE A 98 3.96 10.36 -6.26
C PHE A 98 4.18 9.73 -7.64
N GLU A 99 3.41 8.68 -7.92
CA GLU A 99 3.41 8.00 -9.21
C GLU A 99 2.03 8.21 -9.86
N PRO A 100 1.98 8.84 -11.04
CA PRO A 100 0.72 9.05 -11.74
C PRO A 100 0.19 7.74 -12.33
N PRO A 101 -1.14 7.63 -12.56
CA PRO A 101 -1.71 6.53 -13.30
C PRO A 101 -1.02 6.34 -14.66
N GLY A 102 -0.67 5.10 -14.97
CA GLY A 102 0.00 4.71 -16.21
C GLY A 102 1.51 4.68 -16.14
N ASP A 103 2.13 5.20 -15.06
CA ASP A 103 3.58 5.08 -14.85
C ASP A 103 4.00 3.61 -14.81
N VAL A 104 5.12 3.30 -15.47
CA VAL A 104 5.67 1.96 -15.57
C VAL A 104 7.09 1.99 -15.05
N HIS A 105 7.35 1.27 -13.96
CA HIS A 105 8.62 1.36 -13.25
C HIS A 105 9.03 0.03 -12.61
N THR A 106 10.26 0.00 -12.11
CA THR A 106 10.86 -1.17 -11.47
C THR A 106 11.43 -0.78 -10.11
N LEU A 107 10.71 -1.05 -9.01
CA LEU A 107 11.19 -0.66 -7.68
C LEU A 107 12.49 -1.40 -7.37
N THR A 108 13.55 -0.67 -7.08
CA THR A 108 14.88 -1.24 -6.82
C THR A 108 15.46 -0.64 -5.55
N THR A 109 16.08 -1.47 -4.73
CA THR A 109 16.92 -1.05 -3.61
C THR A 109 18.26 -1.76 -3.69
N ASP A 110 19.34 -0.98 -3.63
CA ASP A 110 20.72 -1.47 -3.48
C ASP A 110 21.25 -1.23 -2.05
N ASP A 111 20.39 -0.72 -1.16
CA ASP A 111 20.74 -0.45 0.22
C ASP A 111 21.01 -1.78 0.94
N PRO A 112 22.15 -1.97 1.61
CA PRO A 112 22.43 -3.21 2.34
C PRO A 112 21.44 -3.46 3.49
N GLU A 113 20.82 -2.40 4.04
CA GLU A 113 19.77 -2.51 5.04
C GLU A 113 18.36 -2.61 4.40
N GLY A 114 18.27 -2.42 3.08
CA GLY A 114 17.04 -2.48 2.29
C GLY A 114 16.19 -1.22 2.39
N MET A 115 14.86 -1.38 2.40
CA MET A 115 13.93 -0.25 2.54
C MET A 115 12.69 -0.61 3.36
N THR A 116 12.09 0.41 3.99
CA THR A 116 10.74 0.36 4.53
C THR A 116 9.98 1.61 4.12
N THR A 117 8.84 1.43 3.47
CA THR A 117 8.09 2.52 2.83
C THR A 117 6.59 2.31 3.01
N LEU A 118 5.89 3.37 3.40
CA LEU A 118 4.43 3.44 3.36
C LEU A 118 3.99 3.66 1.92
N PHE A 119 3.08 2.84 1.42
CA PHE A 119 2.44 3.00 0.11
C PHE A 119 0.93 3.14 0.28
N ILE A 120 0.35 4.13 -0.41
CA ILE A 120 -1.07 4.31 -0.62
C ILE A 120 -1.30 4.07 -2.11
N MET A 121 -1.98 2.98 -2.43
CA MET A 121 -2.16 2.50 -3.79
C MET A 121 -3.63 2.54 -4.19
N ASN A 122 -3.87 2.81 -5.47
CA ASN A 122 -5.18 2.77 -6.10
C ASN A 122 -5.14 1.96 -7.39
N GLY A 123 -6.24 1.27 -7.70
CA GLY A 123 -6.39 0.56 -8.96
C GLY A 123 -5.68 -0.79 -8.95
N VAL A 124 -4.87 -1.06 -9.96
CA VAL A 124 -4.25 -2.36 -10.22
C VAL A 124 -2.78 -2.18 -10.55
N MET A 125 -1.93 -3.01 -9.96
CA MET A 125 -0.54 -3.23 -10.36
C MET A 125 -0.51 -4.28 -11.45
N ARG A 126 -0.08 -3.91 -12.66
CA ARG A 126 0.00 -4.80 -13.83
C ARG A 126 1.47 -5.12 -14.09
N PHE A 127 1.88 -6.35 -13.78
CA PHE A 127 3.25 -6.79 -14.01
C PHE A 127 3.46 -7.09 -15.50
N LEU A 128 4.58 -6.61 -16.03
CA LEU A 128 4.90 -6.68 -17.46
C LEU A 128 6.19 -7.46 -17.69
N ASP A 129 6.25 -8.19 -18.80
CA ASP A 129 7.51 -8.75 -19.31
C ASP A 129 8.32 -7.73 -20.13
N ASP A 130 9.48 -8.14 -20.63
CA ASP A 130 10.38 -7.31 -21.45
C ASP A 130 9.78 -6.88 -22.81
N LYS A 131 8.61 -7.41 -23.19
CA LYS A 131 7.87 -7.08 -24.42
C LYS A 131 6.58 -6.32 -24.12
N ASP A 132 6.49 -5.72 -22.94
CA ASP A 132 5.32 -5.01 -22.42
C ASP A 132 4.04 -5.87 -22.41
N GLN A 133 4.16 -7.19 -22.34
CA GLN A 133 3.02 -8.09 -22.22
C GLN A 133 2.67 -8.27 -20.74
N LEU A 134 1.36 -8.28 -20.47
CA LEU A 134 0.84 -8.52 -19.13
C LEU A 134 1.11 -9.97 -18.69
N ILE A 135 1.77 -10.14 -17.55
CA ILE A 135 2.07 -11.46 -16.98
C ILE A 135 1.34 -11.72 -15.65
N ASP A 136 1.02 -10.69 -14.88
CA ASP A 136 0.28 -10.81 -13.62
C ASP A 136 -0.43 -9.49 -13.26
N GLN A 137 -1.41 -9.55 -12.35
CA GLN A 137 -2.15 -8.39 -11.86
C GLN A 137 -2.48 -8.50 -10.38
N HIS A 138 -2.10 -7.47 -9.61
CA HIS A 138 -2.43 -7.38 -8.19
C HIS A 138 -3.27 -6.13 -7.94
N ASP A 139 -4.48 -6.32 -7.41
CA ASP A 139 -5.38 -5.26 -6.99
C ASP A 139 -5.64 -5.33 -5.47
N CYS A 140 -6.51 -4.45 -4.97
CA CYS A 140 -6.90 -4.43 -3.57
C CYS A 140 -7.39 -5.81 -3.06
N TYR A 141 -8.12 -6.58 -3.87
CA TYR A 141 -8.62 -7.90 -3.49
C TYR A 141 -7.55 -8.98 -3.51
N TYR A 142 -6.55 -8.88 -4.40
CA TYR A 142 -5.37 -9.74 -4.37
C TYR A 142 -4.66 -9.61 -3.02
N TYR A 143 -4.35 -8.37 -2.60
CA TYR A 143 -3.68 -8.13 -1.31
C TYR A 143 -4.56 -8.58 -0.14
N LEU A 144 -5.87 -8.33 -0.17
CA LEU A 144 -6.80 -8.82 0.84
C LEU A 144 -6.77 -10.36 0.95
N ASP A 145 -6.82 -11.08 -0.18
CA ASP A 145 -6.75 -12.55 -0.20
C ASP A 145 -5.44 -13.06 0.41
N GLN A 146 -4.31 -12.47 0.03
CA GLN A 146 -3.00 -12.82 0.59
C GLN A 146 -2.96 -12.63 2.12
N TYR A 147 -3.45 -11.49 2.62
CA TYR A 147 -3.52 -11.22 4.06
C TYR A 147 -4.41 -12.21 4.80
N VAL A 148 -5.63 -12.45 4.30
CA VAL A 148 -6.60 -13.34 4.93
C VAL A 148 -6.09 -14.78 4.96
N ARG A 149 -5.50 -15.26 3.86
CA ARG A 149 -4.92 -16.61 3.78
C ARG A 149 -3.72 -16.74 4.71
N TYR A 150 -2.86 -15.73 4.77
CA TYR A 150 -1.73 -15.73 5.68
C TYR A 150 -2.20 -15.79 7.14
N CYS A 151 -3.12 -14.92 7.57
CA CYS A 151 -3.67 -14.92 8.92
C CYS A 151 -4.23 -16.30 9.30
N ARG A 152 -5.10 -16.86 8.44
CA ARG A 152 -5.68 -18.19 8.66
C ARG A 152 -4.62 -19.29 8.74
N SER A 153 -3.58 -19.23 7.90
CA SER A 153 -2.48 -20.21 7.94
C SER A 153 -1.68 -20.19 9.25
N GLN A 154 -1.63 -19.02 9.91
CA GLN A 154 -0.95 -18.83 11.20
C GLN A 154 -1.90 -19.00 12.40
N GLY A 155 -3.20 -19.24 12.17
CA GLY A 155 -4.21 -19.30 13.22
C GLY A 155 -4.63 -17.93 13.78
N PHE A 156 -4.38 -16.85 13.05
CA PHE A 156 -4.85 -15.52 13.37
C PHE A 156 -6.20 -15.23 12.71
N GLU A 157 -7.05 -14.48 13.41
CA GLU A 157 -8.24 -13.88 12.81
C GLU A 157 -7.85 -12.60 12.05
N PRO A 158 -8.25 -12.43 10.77
CA PRO A 158 -8.02 -11.19 10.04
C PRO A 158 -8.68 -10.01 10.76
N ASP A 159 -7.97 -8.89 10.87
CA ASP A 159 -8.48 -7.69 11.53
C ASP A 159 -9.52 -6.99 10.65
N SER A 160 -10.79 -7.11 11.04
CA SER A 160 -11.92 -6.56 10.29
C SER A 160 -11.95 -5.04 10.26
N ARG A 161 -11.22 -4.35 11.15
CA ARG A 161 -11.08 -2.89 11.13
C ARG A 161 -10.39 -2.41 9.85
N LEU A 162 -9.66 -3.28 9.15
CA LEU A 162 -8.97 -2.93 7.92
C LEU A 162 -9.91 -2.82 6.71
N PHE A 163 -11.14 -3.35 6.77
CA PHE A 163 -12.01 -3.52 5.60
C PHE A 163 -13.17 -2.52 5.63
N HIS A 164 -13.10 -1.46 4.83
CA HIS A 164 -14.19 -0.48 4.73
C HIS A 164 -14.45 -0.04 3.28
#